data_AF-A0A8D8C9Y9-F1
#
_entry.id   AF-A0A8D8C9Y9-F1
#
_cell.length_a   1.000
_cell.length_b   1.000
_cell.length_c   1.000
_cell.angle_alpha   90.00
_cell.angle_beta   90.00
_cell.angle_gamma   90.00
#
_symmetry.space_group_name_H-M   'P 1'
#
loop_
_entity.id
_entity.type
_entity.pdbx_description
1 polymer ?
#
loop_
_entity_poly.entity_id
_entity_poly.type
_entity_poly.pdbx_seq_one_letter_code
_entity_poly.pdbx_strand_id
1 'polypeptide(L)'
;MEVKLIVLLGCLLSVGVVFGHRNHGSYGGWNQHGGGGHHGHHGHHRHHRGHGCPHVNFEVKVPEGLEVSAIQKNPNVTMFGIELYVNREPAEGSQCDVCQNTTTVTYGKFIIEDTQVVIKNGDVLSYIVLTGEGSNVTRHRMKKMWVTGKGFVEIGAKRTER
;
A
#
# COMPACT_ATOMS: atom_id res chain seq x y z
N MET A 1 -18.60 21.00 27.45
CA MET A 1 -17.21 21.48 27.56
C MET A 1 -16.39 20.59 26.66
N GLU A 2 -16.12 21.00 25.42
CA GLU A 2 -15.35 20.17 24.49
C GLU A 2 -14.31 21.05 23.82
N VAL A 3 -13.05 20.84 24.18
CA VAL A 3 -11.91 21.43 23.48
C VAL A 3 -11.05 20.27 23.02
N LYS A 4 -11.21 19.90 21.74
CA LYS A 4 -10.31 18.97 21.05
C LYS A 4 -9.05 19.74 20.69
N LEU A 5 -7.93 19.42 21.34
CA LEU A 5 -6.62 19.97 21.02
C LEU A 5 -5.76 18.89 20.34
N ILE A 6 -5.57 19.03 19.02
CA ILE A 6 -4.59 18.28 18.24
C ILE A 6 -3.58 19.30 17.71
N VAL A 7 -2.31 19.16 18.10
CA VAL A 7 -1.17 19.73 17.37
C VAL A 7 -0.01 18.73 17.45
N LEU A 8 0.27 18.04 16.35
CA LEU A 8 1.54 17.35 16.12
C LEU A 8 2.35 18.21 15.14
N LEU A 9 3.36 18.91 15.66
CA LEU A 9 4.39 19.60 14.89
C LEU A 9 5.71 18.87 15.09
N GLY A 10 6.09 18.07 14.10
CA GLY A 10 7.36 17.36 14.06
C GLY A 10 7.86 17.26 12.62
N CYS A 11 8.17 18.40 12.00
CA CYS A 11 8.74 18.46 10.67
C CYS A 11 10.27 18.59 10.78
N LEU A 12 10.99 17.46 10.66
CA LEU A 12 12.45 17.42 10.54
C LEU A 12 12.84 17.70 9.09
N LEU A 13 13.36 18.90 8.83
CA LEU A 13 14.02 19.23 7.57
C LEU A 13 15.51 18.93 7.67
N SER A 14 15.94 17.77 7.17
CA SER A 14 17.36 17.50 6.91
C SER A 14 17.75 18.10 5.56
N VAL A 15 18.40 19.26 5.60
CA VAL A 15 19.03 19.88 4.42
C VAL A 15 20.29 19.10 4.08
N GLY A 16 20.22 18.29 3.02
CA GLY A 16 21.39 17.66 2.39
C GLY A 16 22.10 18.68 1.51
N VAL A 17 23.30 19.10 1.90
CA VAL A 17 24.20 19.86 1.02
C VAL A 17 25.15 18.86 0.35
N VAL A 18 24.99 18.74 -0.96
CA VAL A 18 25.87 18.01 -1.87
C VAL A 18 27.14 18.83 -2.09
N PHE A 19 28.30 18.29 -1.70
CA PHE A 19 29.59 18.74 -2.21
C PHE A 19 30.30 17.58 -2.91
N GLY A 20 30.20 17.58 -4.24
CA GLY A 20 31.11 16.83 -5.08
C GLY A 20 32.42 17.59 -5.21
N HIS A 21 33.55 16.93 -4.94
CA HIS A 21 34.86 17.40 -5.36
C HIS A 21 35.60 16.26 -6.06
N ARG A 22 35.87 16.50 -7.34
CA ARG A 22 36.74 15.70 -8.21
C ARG A 22 38.16 15.80 -7.65
N ASN A 23 38.90 14.69 -7.67
CA ASN A 23 40.35 14.78 -7.74
C ASN A 23 40.91 13.67 -8.63
N HIS A 24 41.50 14.11 -9.75
CA HIS A 24 42.31 13.32 -10.67
C HIS A 24 43.71 13.19 -10.07
N GLY A 25 44.21 11.96 -9.93
CA GLY A 25 45.60 11.68 -9.57
C GLY A 25 46.08 10.47 -10.38
N SER A 26 46.79 10.76 -11.46
CA SER A 26 47.37 9.78 -12.38
C SER A 26 48.86 9.65 -12.11
N TYR A 27 49.33 8.45 -11.77
CA TYR A 27 50.72 8.03 -11.98
C TYR A 27 50.86 6.49 -12.01
N GLY A 28 51.26 5.99 -13.18
CA GLY A 28 52.27 4.94 -13.39
C GLY A 28 52.00 3.49 -12.97
N GLY A 29 52.11 2.56 -13.94
CA GLY A 29 52.40 1.15 -13.66
C GLY A 29 52.11 0.20 -14.82
N TRP A 30 53.13 -0.13 -15.59
CA TRP A 30 53.10 -1.16 -16.64
C TRP A 30 52.99 -2.55 -15.99
N ASN A 31 52.14 -3.43 -16.54
CA ASN A 31 52.46 -4.85 -16.79
C ASN A 31 51.31 -5.55 -17.54
N GLN A 32 51.70 -6.22 -18.61
CA GLN A 32 50.89 -7.10 -19.45
C GLN A 32 50.65 -8.45 -18.74
N HIS A 33 49.61 -9.16 -19.20
CA HIS A 33 49.40 -10.62 -19.22
C HIS A 33 48.09 -11.09 -18.58
N GLY A 34 47.35 -11.91 -19.34
CA GLY A 34 46.53 -12.99 -18.79
C GLY A 34 45.03 -12.82 -19.02
N GLY A 35 44.49 -13.65 -19.91
CA GLY A 35 43.05 -13.80 -20.11
C GLY A 35 42.34 -14.38 -18.88
N GLY A 36 41.01 -14.26 -18.88
CA GLY A 36 40.18 -15.02 -17.96
C GLY A 36 38.83 -14.37 -17.67
N GLY A 37 37.76 -15.04 -18.11
CA GLY A 37 36.53 -15.09 -17.32
C GLY A 37 35.51 -14.00 -17.56
N HIS A 38 34.60 -14.27 -18.50
CA HIS A 38 33.24 -13.76 -18.42
C HIS A 38 32.60 -14.25 -17.11
N HIS A 39 32.53 -13.38 -16.11
CA HIS A 39 31.69 -13.60 -14.93
C HIS A 39 30.66 -12.48 -14.83
N GLY A 40 29.62 -12.62 -15.65
CA GLY A 40 28.35 -11.93 -15.45
C GLY A 40 27.78 -12.38 -14.11
N HIS A 41 28.01 -11.57 -13.07
CA HIS A 41 27.37 -11.75 -11.79
C HIS A 41 25.89 -11.41 -11.94
N HIS A 42 25.11 -12.37 -12.42
CA HIS A 42 23.65 -12.39 -12.29
C HIS A 42 23.31 -12.63 -10.83
N GLY A 43 23.46 -11.57 -10.03
CA GLY A 43 23.02 -11.51 -8.64
C GLY A 43 21.51 -11.61 -8.59
N HIS A 44 21.05 -12.84 -8.40
CA HIS A 44 19.71 -13.27 -8.03
C HIS A 44 18.80 -12.14 -7.55
N HIS A 45 17.86 -11.74 -8.42
CA HIS A 45 16.69 -10.99 -7.98
C HIS A 45 16.00 -11.83 -6.91
N ARG A 46 16.23 -11.46 -5.65
CA ARG A 46 15.39 -11.88 -4.54
C ARG A 46 14.02 -11.36 -4.89
N HIS A 47 13.20 -12.21 -5.50
CA HIS A 47 11.76 -12.06 -5.45
C HIS A 47 11.43 -12.18 -3.97
N HIS A 48 11.53 -11.06 -3.26
CA HIS A 48 10.82 -10.88 -2.02
C HIS A 48 9.39 -11.27 -2.37
N ARG A 49 8.98 -12.45 -1.91
CA ARG A 49 7.59 -12.86 -1.83
C ARG A 49 6.95 -11.92 -0.81
N GLY A 50 6.86 -10.64 -1.18
CA GLY A 50 5.99 -9.71 -0.51
C GLY A 50 4.65 -10.38 -0.53
N HIS A 51 4.12 -10.63 0.67
CA HIS A 51 2.80 -11.20 0.86
C HIS A 51 1.86 -10.42 -0.06
N GLY A 52 1.39 -11.06 -1.13
CA GLY A 52 0.56 -10.39 -2.12
C GLY A 52 -0.61 -9.73 -1.41
N CYS A 53 -1.01 -8.54 -1.87
CA CYS A 53 -2.16 -7.83 -1.32
C CYS A 53 -3.30 -8.82 -1.09
N PRO A 54 -3.84 -8.93 0.14
CA PRO A 54 -4.87 -9.90 0.42
C PRO A 54 -6.07 -9.64 -0.50
N HIS A 55 -6.76 -10.71 -0.87
CA HIS A 55 -8.04 -10.59 -1.55
C HIS A 55 -9.06 -10.05 -0.55
N VAL A 56 -9.80 -9.03 -0.95
CA VAL A 56 -10.73 -8.30 -0.10
C VAL A 56 -12.14 -8.53 -0.64
N ASN A 57 -13.05 -8.89 0.25
CA ASN A 57 -14.47 -8.97 0.00
C ASN A 57 -15.15 -7.70 0.55
N PHE A 58 -16.07 -7.14 -0.23
CA PHE A 58 -16.89 -6.00 0.17
C PHE A 58 -18.35 -6.43 0.20
N GLU A 59 -19.10 -5.96 1.19
CA GLU A 59 -20.54 -6.16 1.31
C GLU A 59 -21.18 -4.85 1.77
N VAL A 60 -22.06 -4.26 0.94
CA VAL A 60 -22.85 -3.09 1.33
C VAL A 60 -24.00 -3.55 2.21
N LYS A 61 -24.19 -2.91 3.36
CA LYS A 61 -25.37 -3.08 4.21
C LYS A 61 -26.43 -2.05 3.80
N VAL A 62 -27.70 -2.47 3.78
CA VAL A 62 -28.83 -1.60 3.41
C VAL A 62 -29.54 -1.15 4.69
N PRO A 63 -29.87 0.14 4.87
CA PRO A 63 -29.78 1.25 3.90
C PRO A 63 -28.40 1.92 3.78
N GLU A 64 -27.54 1.75 4.77
CA GLU A 64 -26.19 2.29 4.82
C GLU A 64 -25.24 1.30 5.53
N GLY A 65 -23.95 1.46 5.28
CA GLY A 65 -22.89 0.68 5.86
C GLY A 65 -22.15 -0.22 4.86
N LEU A 66 -20.96 -0.63 5.28
CA LEU A 66 -20.04 -1.46 4.52
C LEU A 66 -19.32 -2.43 5.46
N GLU A 67 -19.34 -3.69 5.10
CA GLU A 67 -18.43 -4.69 5.65
C GLU A 67 -17.30 -4.96 4.65
N VAL A 68 -16.07 -4.96 5.16
CA VAL A 68 -14.87 -5.31 4.41
C VAL A 68 -14.19 -6.46 5.11
N SER A 69 -13.98 -7.58 4.42
CA SER A 69 -13.33 -8.75 5.00
C SER A 69 -12.20 -9.31 4.15
N ALA A 70 -11.19 -9.85 4.82
CA ALA A 70 -10.02 -10.48 4.18
C ALA A 70 -9.59 -11.73 4.97
N ILE A 71 -9.32 -12.82 4.26
CA ILE A 71 -8.83 -14.07 4.89
C ILE A 71 -7.39 -13.86 5.39
N GLN A 72 -7.14 -14.18 6.66
CA GLN A 72 -5.79 -14.20 7.22
C GLN A 72 -5.06 -15.46 6.74
N LYS A 73 -4.43 -15.39 5.56
CA LYS A 73 -3.64 -16.51 5.02
C LYS A 73 -2.27 -16.67 5.69
N ASN A 74 -1.69 -15.56 6.16
CA ASN A 74 -0.41 -15.54 6.85
C ASN A 74 -0.64 -15.14 8.31
N PRO A 75 -0.33 -16.01 9.30
CA PRO A 75 -0.50 -15.67 10.71
C PRO A 75 0.44 -14.55 11.20
N ASN A 76 1.53 -14.25 10.47
CA ASN A 76 2.40 -13.11 10.79
C ASN A 76 1.74 -11.76 10.47
N VAL A 77 0.72 -11.74 9.61
CA VAL A 77 -0.08 -10.53 9.38
C VAL A 77 -1.03 -10.38 10.56
N THR A 78 -0.77 -9.40 11.41
CA THR A 78 -1.50 -9.17 12.67
C THR A 78 -2.48 -8.00 12.60
N MET A 79 -2.47 -7.25 11.49
CA MET A 79 -3.38 -6.13 11.26
C MET A 79 -3.85 -6.11 9.81
N PHE A 80 -5.11 -5.76 9.62
CA PHE A 80 -5.70 -5.44 8.33
C PHE A 80 -6.38 -4.07 8.41
N GLY A 81 -6.25 -3.26 7.37
CA GLY A 81 -6.90 -1.97 7.28
C GLY A 81 -7.31 -1.63 5.86
N ILE A 82 -8.22 -0.67 5.77
CA ILE A 82 -8.76 -0.17 4.51
C ILE A 82 -8.77 1.36 4.54
N GLU A 83 -8.27 1.96 3.46
CA GLU A 83 -8.54 3.34 3.10
C GLU A 83 -9.45 3.30 1.88
N LEU A 84 -10.67 3.83 1.99
CA LEU A 84 -11.69 3.83 0.93
C LEU A 84 -12.01 5.26 0.50
N TYR A 85 -12.23 5.43 -0.80
CA TYR A 85 -12.57 6.69 -1.45
C TYR A 85 -13.73 6.46 -2.41
N VAL A 86 -14.86 7.13 -2.18
CA VAL A 86 -16.08 7.03 -2.99
C VAL A 86 -16.05 8.11 -4.08
N ASN A 87 -16.16 7.69 -5.34
CA ASN A 87 -16.18 8.54 -6.54
C ASN A 87 -14.95 9.46 -6.69
N ARG A 88 -13.85 9.13 -6.04
CA ARG A 88 -12.58 9.87 -6.12
C ARG A 88 -11.37 8.96 -5.92
N GLU A 89 -10.20 9.49 -6.23
CA GLU A 89 -8.91 8.88 -5.93
C GLU A 89 -8.26 9.56 -4.71
N PRO A 90 -7.36 8.87 -3.99
CA PRO A 90 -6.52 9.48 -2.98
C PRO A 90 -5.67 10.59 -3.60
N ALA A 91 -5.83 11.81 -3.08
CA ALA A 91 -4.94 12.93 -3.35
C ALA A 91 -4.05 13.20 -2.13
N GLU A 92 -2.89 13.83 -2.36
CA GLU A 92 -2.00 14.25 -1.28
C GLU A 92 -2.74 15.15 -0.28
N GLY A 93 -2.63 14.85 1.01
CA GLY A 93 -3.33 15.57 2.08
C GLY A 93 -4.84 15.32 2.17
N SER A 94 -5.43 14.49 1.30
CA SER A 94 -6.86 14.17 1.37
C SER A 94 -7.17 13.12 2.42
N GLN A 95 -8.22 13.37 3.22
CA GLN A 95 -8.80 12.35 4.10
C GLN A 95 -9.57 11.33 3.26
N CYS A 96 -9.51 10.05 3.62
CA CYS A 96 -10.35 8.97 3.09
C CYS A 96 -11.81 9.12 3.55
N ASP A 97 -12.73 8.44 2.87
CA ASP A 97 -14.14 8.36 3.30
C ASP A 97 -14.32 7.28 4.37
N VAL A 98 -13.57 6.16 4.27
CA VAL A 98 -13.45 5.16 5.34
C VAL A 98 -11.97 4.88 5.58
N CYS A 99 -11.45 5.21 6.77
CA CYS A 99 -10.13 4.79 7.24
C CYS A 99 -10.29 4.00 8.53
N GLN A 100 -10.29 2.69 8.40
CA GLN A 100 -10.43 1.80 9.53
C GLN A 100 -9.40 0.68 9.47
N ASN A 101 -9.06 0.14 10.62
CA ASN A 101 -8.23 -1.04 10.74
C ASN A 101 -8.74 -1.95 11.86
N THR A 102 -8.28 -3.18 11.83
CA THR A 102 -8.56 -4.19 12.85
C THR A 102 -7.35 -5.09 13.02
N THR A 103 -7.14 -5.54 14.25
CA THR A 103 -6.20 -6.61 14.60
C THR A 103 -6.92 -7.89 14.99
N THR A 104 -8.26 -7.83 15.09
CA THR A 104 -9.09 -8.96 15.47
C THR A 104 -9.32 -9.87 14.28
N VAL A 105 -9.09 -11.17 14.49
CA VAL A 105 -9.39 -12.22 13.53
C VAL A 105 -10.56 -13.04 14.04
N THR A 106 -11.61 -13.11 13.23
CA THR A 106 -12.84 -13.83 13.54
C THR A 106 -13.11 -14.83 12.42
N TYR A 107 -13.22 -16.12 12.77
CA TYR A 107 -13.37 -17.22 11.80
C TYR A 107 -12.30 -17.22 10.69
N GLY A 108 -11.05 -16.88 11.04
CA GLY A 108 -9.92 -16.83 10.10
C GLY A 108 -9.93 -15.63 9.15
N LYS A 109 -10.79 -14.63 9.40
CA LYS A 109 -10.88 -13.40 8.61
C LYS A 109 -10.65 -12.17 9.48
N PHE A 110 -10.03 -11.16 8.91
CA PHE A 110 -10.19 -9.79 9.39
C PHE A 110 -11.52 -9.26 8.88
N ILE A 111 -12.26 -8.57 9.74
CA ILE A 111 -13.56 -7.97 9.42
C ILE A 111 -13.56 -6.53 9.94
N ILE A 112 -13.89 -5.60 9.05
CA ILE A 112 -14.07 -4.18 9.33
C ILE A 112 -15.50 -3.83 8.97
N GLU A 113 -16.19 -3.12 9.85
CA GLU A 113 -17.56 -2.66 9.66
C GLU A 113 -17.61 -1.14 9.79
N ASP A 114 -18.03 -0.47 8.73
CA ASP A 114 -18.41 0.94 8.77
C ASP A 114 -19.93 1.04 8.67
N THR A 115 -20.57 1.71 9.62
CA THR A 115 -22.04 1.78 9.68
C THR A 115 -22.62 3.05 9.05
N GLN A 116 -21.77 3.98 8.61
CA GLN A 116 -22.19 5.33 8.20
C GLN A 116 -21.96 5.59 6.71
N VAL A 117 -21.08 4.83 6.06
CA VAL A 117 -20.79 5.00 4.65
C VAL A 117 -22.01 4.64 3.80
N VAL A 118 -22.38 5.56 2.90
CA VAL A 118 -23.47 5.34 1.94
C VAL A 118 -22.86 5.03 0.58
N ILE A 119 -23.02 3.79 0.13
CA ILE A 119 -22.52 3.30 -1.17
C ILE A 119 -23.72 2.95 -2.06
N LYS A 120 -23.74 3.48 -3.28
CA LYS A 120 -24.85 3.33 -4.23
C LYS A 120 -24.41 2.59 -5.49
N ASN A 121 -25.39 1.96 -6.15
CA ASN A 121 -25.18 1.39 -7.47
C ASN A 121 -24.71 2.49 -8.45
N GLY A 122 -23.63 2.23 -9.18
CA GLY A 122 -22.99 3.18 -10.08
C GLY A 122 -21.78 3.90 -9.48
N ASP A 123 -21.56 3.83 -8.16
CA ASP A 123 -20.37 4.41 -7.55
C ASP A 123 -19.08 3.71 -7.99
N VAL A 124 -17.99 4.47 -8.05
CA VAL A 124 -16.63 3.96 -8.17
C VAL A 124 -15.97 4.03 -6.81
N LEU A 125 -15.46 2.90 -6.32
CA LEU A 125 -14.67 2.86 -5.10
C LEU A 125 -13.19 2.73 -5.47
N SER A 126 -12.38 3.68 -5.03
CA SER A 126 -10.93 3.52 -5.00
C SER A 126 -10.53 3.11 -3.59
N TYR A 127 -9.70 2.07 -3.44
CA TYR A 127 -9.32 1.59 -2.12
C TYR A 127 -7.86 1.17 -2.04
N ILE A 128 -7.31 1.27 -0.84
CA ILE A 128 -5.95 0.87 -0.49
C ILE A 128 -6.02 -0.03 0.73
N VAL A 129 -5.37 -1.18 0.62
CA VAL A 129 -5.27 -2.13 1.74
C VAL A 129 -4.04 -1.81 2.57
N LEU A 130 -4.20 -1.91 3.88
CA LEU A 130 -3.11 -1.88 4.85
C LEU A 130 -2.95 -3.26 5.47
N THR A 131 -1.73 -3.75 5.59
CA THR A 131 -1.42 -4.98 6.34
C THR A 131 -0.29 -4.71 7.31
N GLY A 132 -0.43 -5.14 8.57
CA GLY A 132 0.61 -5.02 9.59
C GLY A 132 1.28 -6.35 9.90
N GLU A 133 2.59 -6.34 10.09
CA GLU A 133 3.42 -7.44 10.60
C GLU A 133 4.34 -6.89 11.69
N GLY A 134 3.98 -7.13 12.96
CA GLY A 134 4.63 -6.49 14.10
C GLY A 134 4.44 -4.98 14.08
N SER A 135 5.55 -4.22 14.08
CA SER A 135 5.55 -2.75 13.98
C SER A 135 5.52 -2.22 12.54
N ASN A 136 5.66 -3.10 11.54
CA ASN A 136 5.68 -2.68 10.14
C ASN A 136 4.26 -2.65 9.57
N VAL A 137 3.90 -1.55 8.92
CA VAL A 137 2.66 -1.44 8.15
C VAL A 137 3.00 -1.31 6.68
N THR A 138 2.47 -2.22 5.88
CA THR A 138 2.56 -2.16 4.42
C THR A 138 1.28 -1.56 3.87
N ARG A 139 1.42 -0.48 3.10
CA ARG A 139 0.35 0.15 2.33
C ARG A 139 0.42 -0.38 0.89
N HIS A 140 -0.59 -1.13 0.48
CA HIS A 140 -0.63 -1.78 -0.83
C HIS A 140 -0.97 -0.79 -1.95
N ARG A 141 -0.76 -1.20 -3.21
CA ARG A 141 -1.16 -0.38 -4.36
C ARG A 141 -2.67 -0.17 -4.37
N MET A 142 -3.09 1.05 -4.70
CA MET A 142 -4.50 1.39 -4.90
C MET A 142 -5.13 0.48 -5.97
N LYS A 143 -6.36 0.06 -5.67
CA LYS A 143 -7.25 -0.65 -6.57
C LYS A 143 -8.53 0.14 -6.75
N LYS A 144 -9.29 -0.18 -7.79
CA LYS A 144 -10.58 0.42 -8.06
C LYS A 144 -11.63 -0.65 -8.34
N MET A 145 -12.88 -0.33 -8.06
CA MET A 145 -14.01 -1.22 -8.32
C MET A 145 -15.28 -0.43 -8.62
N TRP A 146 -16.12 -0.99 -9.49
CA TRP A 146 -17.47 -0.51 -9.73
C TRP A 146 -18.45 -1.16 -8.76
N VAL A 147 -19.35 -0.36 -8.22
CA VAL A 147 -20.52 -0.85 -7.49
C VAL A 147 -21.63 -1.10 -8.50
N THR A 148 -22.13 -2.33 -8.53
CA THR A 148 -23.23 -2.74 -9.38
C THR A 148 -24.39 -3.21 -8.52
N GLY A 149 -25.62 -3.18 -9.05
CA GLY A 149 -26.79 -3.75 -8.35
C GLY A 149 -26.68 -5.25 -8.06
N LYS A 150 -25.67 -5.94 -8.59
CA LYS A 150 -25.39 -7.38 -8.37
C LYS A 150 -24.15 -7.63 -7.50
N GLY A 151 -23.51 -6.57 -6.97
CA GLY A 151 -22.26 -6.66 -6.20
C GLY A 151 -21.14 -5.82 -6.82
N PHE A 152 -19.90 -6.25 -6.66
CA PHE A 152 -18.73 -5.44 -6.98
C PHE A 152 -17.86 -6.03 -8.10
N VAL A 153 -17.28 -5.15 -8.93
CA VAL A 153 -16.41 -5.54 -10.05
C VAL A 153 -15.10 -4.76 -9.98
N GLU A 154 -13.97 -5.46 -9.76
CA GLU A 154 -12.64 -4.84 -9.75
C GLU A 154 -12.26 -4.32 -11.15
N ILE A 155 -11.80 -3.07 -11.22
CA ILE A 155 -11.31 -2.43 -12.43
C ILE A 155 -9.81 -2.72 -12.50
N GLY A 156 -9.42 -3.66 -13.36
CA GLY A 156 -8.02 -3.95 -13.64
C GLY A 156 -7.33 -2.70 -14.21
N ALA A 157 -6.22 -2.29 -13.59
CA ALA A 157 -5.34 -1.28 -14.17
C ALA A 157 -4.74 -1.86 -15.45
N LYS A 158 -5.20 -1.40 -16.63
CA LYS A 158 -4.50 -1.70 -17.89
C LYS A 158 -3.05 -1.24 -17.72
N ARG A 159 -2.12 -2.18 -17.87
CA ARG A 159 -0.69 -1.89 -17.96
C ARG A 159 -0.53 -1.01 -19.19
N THR A 160 -0.18 0.25 -19.00
CA THR A 160 0.20 1.13 -20.10
C THR A 160 1.51 0.55 -20.66
N GLU A 161 1.41 -0.27 -21.69
CA GLU A 161 2.55 -0.60 -22.55
C GLU A 161 2.92 0.69 -23.28
N ARG A 162 4.13 1.18 -23.01
CA ARG A 162 4.84 2.14 -23.86
C ARG A 162 6.04 1.42 -24.43
#